data_AF-A0A964BAU7-F1
#
_entry.id   AF-A0A964BAU7-F1
#
_cell.length_a   1.000
_cell.length_b   1.000
_cell.length_c   1.000
_cell.angle_alpha   90.00
_cell.angle_beta   90.00
_cell.angle_gamma   90.00
#
_symmetry.space_group_name_H-M   'P 1'
#
loop_
_entity.id
_entity.type
_entity.pdbx_description
1 polymer ?
#
loop_
_entity_poly.entity_id
_entity_poly.type
_entity_poly.pdbx_seq_one_letter_code
_entity_poly.pdbx_strand_id
1 'polypeptide(L)'
;MNASTVNFKYGSLSGGNAQFRTILADPPWQFANRTGKMAPEHRRLSRYGTMTLPEICALPVEDVAAPTAHLYLWVPNALLPDGLEVMKAWGFSYKSNLIWHKTRKDGGSDGRGVGFYFRNVTEVILFGVRGKNARTLAPGRRQVNFIAEQKREHSRKPDQQYELIEACSPGPYLELFARGTRRGWATWGNQASDDYKPTWATYSNHSQSDRVAAE
;
A
#
# COMPACT_ATOMS: atom_id res chain seq x y z
N MET A 1 -2.14 6.68 -32.51
CA MET A 1 -3.03 7.64 -31.81
C MET A 1 -2.43 7.88 -30.44
N ASN A 2 -2.12 9.14 -30.14
CA ASN A 2 -1.22 9.52 -29.05
C ASN A 2 -1.80 9.15 -27.69
N ALA A 3 -1.06 8.35 -26.91
CA ALA A 3 -1.31 8.16 -25.50
C ALA A 3 -1.04 9.49 -24.80
N SER A 4 -2.10 10.14 -24.35
CA SER A 4 -2.06 11.37 -23.57
C SER A 4 -1.18 11.13 -22.35
N THR A 5 -0.01 11.78 -22.29
CA THR A 5 0.84 11.75 -21.10
C THR A 5 0.11 12.48 -19.98
N VAL A 6 -0.61 11.74 -19.15
CA VAL A 6 -1.17 12.29 -17.91
C VAL A 6 0.03 12.55 -16.99
N ASN A 7 0.36 13.83 -16.81
CA ASN A 7 1.36 14.25 -15.83
C ASN A 7 0.81 14.01 -14.43
N PHE A 8 0.98 12.80 -13.91
CA PHE A 8 0.72 12.54 -12.50
C PHE A 8 1.70 13.34 -11.65
N LYS A 9 1.24 13.83 -10.50
CA LYS A 9 2.05 14.51 -9.48
C LYS A 9 3.23 13.67 -8.93
N TYR A 10 3.38 12.44 -9.42
CA TYR A 10 4.27 11.37 -8.96
C TYR A 10 5.26 10.90 -10.05
N GLY A 11 5.37 11.64 -11.16
CA GLY A 11 6.16 11.24 -12.32
C GLY A 11 5.42 10.25 -13.23
N SER A 12 6.00 9.94 -14.38
CA SER A 12 5.37 9.04 -15.33
C SER A 12 5.44 7.58 -14.84
N LEU A 13 4.29 6.92 -14.72
CA LEU A 13 4.18 5.46 -14.74
C LEU A 13 4.35 4.99 -16.20
N SER A 14 5.46 5.36 -16.84
CA SER A 14 5.87 4.78 -18.12
C SER A 14 7.36 4.49 -18.04
N GLY A 15 7.67 3.27 -17.59
CA GLY A 15 9.03 2.74 -17.52
C GLY A 15 9.16 1.63 -18.55
N GLY A 16 10.00 1.83 -19.58
CA GLY A 16 10.07 0.97 -20.77
C GLY A 16 10.18 -0.54 -20.50
N ASN A 17 9.48 -1.34 -21.32
CA ASN A 17 9.46 -2.82 -21.39
C ASN A 17 9.38 -3.66 -20.09
N ALA A 18 9.45 -3.07 -18.90
CA ALA A 18 9.46 -3.80 -17.64
C ALA A 18 8.03 -4.11 -17.20
N GLN A 19 7.70 -5.41 -17.17
CA GLN A 19 6.38 -5.91 -16.79
C GLN A 19 6.44 -6.62 -15.42
N PHE A 20 5.79 -6.03 -14.41
CA PHE A 20 5.78 -6.52 -13.03
C PHE A 20 4.75 -7.62 -12.83
N ARG A 21 5.18 -8.72 -12.20
CA ARG A 21 4.28 -9.84 -11.88
C ARG A 21 3.61 -9.69 -10.52
N THR A 22 4.14 -8.82 -9.67
CA THR A 22 3.54 -8.50 -8.37
C THR A 22 3.65 -7.02 -8.09
N ILE A 23 2.51 -6.41 -7.77
CA ILE A 23 2.40 -4.99 -7.43
C ILE A 23 1.86 -4.87 -6.01
N LEU A 24 2.52 -4.08 -5.18
CA LEU A 24 2.03 -3.60 -3.89
C LEU A 24 1.70 -2.12 -4.03
N ALA A 25 0.55 -1.68 -3.54
CA ALA A 25 0.15 -0.28 -3.60
C ALA A 25 -0.48 0.18 -2.28
N ASP A 26 -0.08 1.37 -1.81
CA ASP A 26 -0.71 2.09 -0.69
C ASP A 26 -1.11 3.51 -1.13
N PRO A 27 -2.20 3.66 -1.94
CA PRO A 27 -2.60 4.96 -2.43
C PRO A 27 -2.88 5.96 -1.31
N PRO A 28 -2.65 7.27 -1.55
CA PRO A 28 -2.92 8.31 -0.57
C PRO A 28 -4.42 8.66 -0.58
N TRP A 29 -5.27 7.73 -0.14
CA TRP A 29 -6.72 7.83 -0.22
C TRP A 29 -7.29 9.13 0.38
N GLN A 30 -8.15 9.81 -0.37
CA GLN A 30 -8.95 10.92 0.15
C GLN A 30 -10.27 10.42 0.73
N PHE A 31 -10.57 10.79 1.96
CA PHE A 31 -11.87 10.51 2.58
C PHE A 31 -12.89 11.60 2.21
N ALA A 32 -14.11 11.21 1.84
CA ALA A 32 -15.19 12.14 1.52
C ALA A 32 -15.70 12.93 2.74
N ASN A 33 -15.69 12.31 3.94
CA ASN A 33 -16.20 12.94 5.15
C ASN A 33 -15.24 14.01 5.68
N ARG A 34 -15.62 15.27 5.49
CA ARG A 34 -14.89 16.48 5.92
C ARG A 34 -15.18 16.91 7.36
N THR A 35 -15.83 16.09 8.18
CA THR A 35 -16.19 16.43 9.58
C THR A 35 -15.50 15.50 10.59
N GLY A 36 -15.09 16.04 11.74
CA GLY A 36 -14.46 15.29 12.83
C GLY A 36 -12.95 15.05 12.68
N LYS A 37 -12.37 14.13 13.47
CA LYS A 37 -10.92 13.83 13.51
C LYS A 37 -10.33 13.27 12.20
N MET A 38 -11.20 12.99 11.21
CA MET A 38 -10.82 12.53 9.86
C MET A 38 -10.98 13.62 8.80
N ALA A 39 -11.38 14.84 9.18
CA ALA A 39 -11.46 15.98 8.28
C ALA A 39 -10.06 16.41 7.80
N PRO A 40 -9.89 16.77 6.51
CA PRO A 40 -8.64 17.35 5.99
C PRO A 40 -8.17 18.59 6.76
N GLU A 41 -9.11 19.32 7.36
CA GLU A 41 -8.88 20.54 8.15
C GLU A 41 -8.30 20.28 9.55
N HIS A 42 -8.37 19.04 10.06
CA HIS A 42 -7.52 18.67 11.19
C HIS A 42 -6.07 18.66 10.70
N ARG A 43 -5.27 19.64 11.15
CA ARG A 43 -3.81 19.87 10.88
C ARG A 43 -2.87 18.64 10.92
N ARG A 44 -3.37 17.45 11.24
CA ARG A 44 -2.68 16.16 11.15
C ARG A 44 -2.81 15.50 9.75
N LEU A 45 -3.89 15.76 9.01
CA LEU A 45 -4.14 15.21 7.67
C LEU A 45 -3.63 16.10 6.53
N SER A 46 -3.41 17.41 6.77
CA SER A 46 -2.89 18.34 5.76
C SER A 46 -1.40 18.11 5.38
N ARG A 47 -0.82 16.97 5.75
CA ARG A 47 0.63 16.72 5.73
C ARG A 47 1.11 15.88 4.54
N TYR A 48 0.18 15.25 3.79
CA TYR A 48 0.47 14.48 2.58
C TYR A 48 -0.59 14.78 1.53
N GLY A 49 -0.21 14.92 0.26
CA GLY A 49 -1.18 15.10 -0.83
C GLY A 49 -2.02 13.84 -0.99
N THR A 50 -3.33 13.95 -0.75
CA THR A 50 -4.28 12.85 -1.01
C THR A 50 -4.71 12.84 -2.49
N MET A 51 -5.18 11.69 -2.97
CA MET A 51 -5.81 11.52 -4.27
C MET A 51 -7.28 11.12 -4.11
N THR A 52 -8.14 11.73 -4.92
CA THR A 52 -9.53 11.32 -5.12
C THR A 52 -9.59 9.92 -5.74
N LEU A 53 -10.72 9.22 -5.57
CA LEU A 53 -10.95 7.93 -6.22
C LEU A 53 -10.73 7.99 -7.75
N PRO A 54 -11.31 8.95 -8.50
CA PRO A 54 -11.05 9.07 -9.94
C PRO A 54 -9.57 9.23 -10.30
N GLU A 55 -8.80 10.00 -9.52
CA GLU A 55 -7.36 10.17 -9.75
C GLU A 55 -6.59 8.86 -9.54
N ILE A 56 -6.96 8.06 -8.53
CA ILE A 56 -6.32 6.75 -8.27
C ILE A 56 -6.68 5.76 -9.38
N CYS A 57 -7.96 5.70 -9.78
CA CYS A 57 -8.43 4.85 -10.88
C CYS A 57 -7.76 5.19 -12.21
N ALA A 58 -7.43 6.46 -12.46
CA ALA A 58 -6.80 6.91 -13.70
C ALA A 58 -5.32 6.54 -13.84
N LEU A 59 -4.67 5.98 -12.80
CA LEU A 59 -3.27 5.56 -12.90
C LEU A 59 -3.13 4.38 -13.89
N PRO A 60 -2.16 4.43 -14.82
CA PRO A 60 -1.97 3.41 -15.85
C PRO A 60 -1.22 2.18 -15.30
N VAL A 61 -1.69 1.62 -14.18
CA VAL A 61 -1.06 0.45 -13.54
C VAL A 61 -1.10 -0.78 -14.46
N GLU A 62 -2.07 -0.85 -15.35
CA GLU A 62 -2.17 -1.92 -16.35
C GLU A 62 -1.00 -1.95 -17.34
N ASP A 63 -0.37 -0.80 -17.63
CA ASP A 63 0.72 -0.68 -18.61
C ASP A 63 2.04 -1.27 -18.07
N VAL A 64 2.23 -1.22 -16.75
CA VAL A 64 3.43 -1.75 -16.07
C VAL A 64 3.24 -3.16 -15.52
N ALA A 65 2.00 -3.65 -15.45
CA ALA A 65 1.71 -4.99 -14.98
C ALA A 65 1.88 -6.05 -16.10
N ALA A 66 2.47 -7.19 -15.76
CA ALA A 66 2.57 -8.33 -16.67
C ALA A 66 1.19 -8.89 -17.03
N PRO A 67 1.04 -9.59 -18.17
CA PRO A 67 -0.23 -10.20 -18.57
C PRO A 67 -0.86 -11.11 -17.52
N THR A 68 -0.02 -11.74 -16.69
CA THR A 68 -0.41 -12.49 -15.50
C THR A 68 0.31 -11.90 -14.30
N ALA A 69 -0.44 -11.29 -13.38
CA ALA A 69 0.14 -10.57 -12.25
C ALA A 69 -0.79 -10.57 -11.02
N HIS A 70 -0.19 -10.31 -9.87
CA HIS A 70 -0.86 -10.12 -8.59
C HIS A 70 -0.84 -8.65 -8.17
N LEU A 71 -1.92 -8.22 -7.52
CA LEU A 71 -2.05 -6.91 -6.89
C LEU A 71 -2.34 -7.09 -5.40
N TYR A 72 -1.57 -6.42 -4.57
CA TYR A 72 -1.78 -6.22 -3.15
C TYR A 72 -2.08 -4.74 -2.92
N LEU A 73 -3.34 -4.41 -2.59
CA LEU A 73 -3.81 -3.03 -2.47
C LEU A 73 -4.20 -2.73 -1.02
N TRP A 74 -3.47 -1.85 -0.35
CA TRP A 74 -3.86 -1.33 0.95
C TRP A 74 -5.09 -0.43 0.82
N VAL A 75 -6.11 -0.72 1.62
CA VAL A 75 -7.37 0.03 1.61
C VAL A 75 -7.81 0.30 3.05
N PRO A 76 -8.13 1.55 3.41
CA PRO A 76 -8.78 1.83 4.69
C PRO A 76 -10.15 1.14 4.77
N ASN A 77 -10.51 0.59 5.93
CA ASN A 77 -11.76 -0.18 6.08
C ASN A 77 -13.02 0.55 5.57
N ALA A 78 -13.08 1.87 5.72
CA ALA A 78 -14.23 2.68 5.28
C ALA A 78 -14.30 2.90 3.76
N LEU A 79 -13.21 2.63 3.04
CA LEU A 79 -13.07 2.81 1.58
C LEU A 79 -12.98 1.47 0.85
N LEU A 80 -13.43 0.38 1.48
CA LEU A 80 -13.43 -0.94 0.86
C LEU A 80 -14.14 -0.97 -0.51
N PRO A 81 -15.31 -0.33 -0.72
CA PRO A 81 -15.92 -0.25 -2.04
C PRO A 81 -15.02 0.43 -3.09
N ASP A 82 -14.44 1.58 -2.73
CA ASP A 82 -13.51 2.35 -3.57
C ASP A 82 -12.28 1.51 -3.94
N GLY A 83 -11.75 0.73 -2.99
CA GLY A 83 -10.65 -0.20 -3.23
C GLY A 83 -10.96 -1.24 -4.31
N LEU A 84 -12.17 -1.81 -4.30
CA LEU A 84 -12.62 -2.75 -5.32
C LEU A 84 -12.79 -2.08 -6.69
N GLU A 85 -13.23 -0.82 -6.72
CA GLU A 85 -13.32 -0.03 -7.94
C GLU A 85 -11.93 0.22 -8.54
N VAL A 86 -10.95 0.59 -7.71
CA VAL A 86 -9.55 0.77 -8.14
C VAL A 86 -8.97 -0.52 -8.72
N MET A 87 -9.17 -1.67 -8.07
CA MET A 87 -8.71 -2.96 -8.60
C MET A 87 -9.28 -3.23 -10.00
N LYS A 88 -10.58 -2.98 -10.18
CA LYS A 88 -11.25 -3.14 -11.48
C LYS A 88 -10.68 -2.18 -12.52
N ALA A 89 -10.49 -0.90 -12.17
CA ALA A 89 -9.94 0.11 -13.06
C ALA A 89 -8.51 -0.24 -13.53
N TRP A 90 -7.69 -0.84 -12.66
CA TRP A 90 -6.34 -1.29 -12.99
C TRP A 90 -6.28 -2.68 -13.67
N GLY A 91 -7.43 -3.29 -13.98
CA GLY A 91 -7.49 -4.58 -14.68
C GLY A 91 -7.29 -5.81 -13.79
N PHE A 92 -7.46 -5.69 -12.47
CA PHE A 92 -7.36 -6.80 -11.51
C PHE A 92 -8.72 -7.24 -10.99
N SER A 93 -8.94 -8.56 -10.94
CA SER A 93 -10.10 -9.17 -10.28
C SER A 93 -9.77 -9.48 -8.83
N TYR A 94 -10.59 -9.00 -7.89
CA TYR A 94 -10.50 -9.37 -6.48
C TYR A 94 -10.65 -10.89 -6.28
N LYS A 95 -9.87 -11.45 -5.35
CA LYS A 95 -9.92 -12.88 -4.99
C LYS A 95 -10.01 -13.13 -3.49
N SER A 96 -9.23 -12.40 -2.70
CA SER A 96 -9.23 -12.52 -1.24
C SER A 96 -8.57 -11.28 -0.63
N ASN A 97 -8.31 -11.29 0.67
CA ASN A 97 -7.64 -10.19 1.37
C ASN A 97 -6.67 -10.74 2.42
N LEU A 98 -5.79 -9.87 2.91
CA LEU A 98 -5.01 -10.03 4.13
C LEU A 98 -5.47 -8.96 5.13
N ILE A 99 -5.45 -9.29 6.42
CA ILE A 99 -5.82 -8.37 7.49
C ILE A 99 -4.61 -8.11 8.37
N TRP A 100 -4.22 -6.85 8.50
CA TRP A 100 -3.31 -6.41 9.54
C TRP A 100 -4.11 -6.05 10.79
N HIS A 101 -3.93 -6.81 11.86
CA HIS A 101 -4.39 -6.49 13.20
C HIS A 101 -3.31 -5.71 13.96
N LYS A 102 -3.70 -4.52 14.41
CA LYS A 102 -2.84 -3.62 15.19
C LYS A 102 -2.87 -4.04 16.64
N THR A 103 -1.76 -4.57 17.12
CA THR A 103 -1.63 -5.09 18.49
C THR A 103 -0.95 -4.08 19.42
N ARG A 104 -1.20 -4.26 20.72
CA ARG A 104 -0.45 -3.64 21.82
C ARG A 104 0.69 -4.59 22.24
N LYS A 105 1.54 -4.13 23.17
CA LYS A 105 2.64 -4.96 23.71
C LYS A 105 2.17 -6.23 24.41
N ASP A 106 0.95 -6.23 24.95
CA ASP A 106 0.31 -7.39 25.59
C ASP A 106 -0.40 -8.33 24.59
N GLY A 107 -0.27 -8.08 23.28
CA GLY A 107 -0.92 -8.87 22.23
C GLY A 107 -2.40 -8.52 21.99
N GLY A 108 -3.02 -7.71 22.83
CA GLY A 108 -4.41 -7.28 22.65
C GLY A 108 -4.56 -6.19 21.57
N SER A 109 -5.80 -5.95 21.13
CA SER A 109 -6.10 -4.94 20.11
C SER A 109 -5.72 -3.50 20.52
N ASP A 110 -5.14 -2.72 19.61
CA ASP A 110 -4.88 -1.29 19.80
C ASP A 110 -6.15 -0.46 19.57
N GLY A 111 -6.97 -0.31 20.61
CA GLY A 111 -8.25 0.42 20.58
C GLY A 111 -8.16 1.94 20.32
N ARG A 112 -6.97 2.47 20.05
CA ARG A 112 -6.74 3.89 19.74
C ARG A 112 -7.08 4.28 18.30
N GLY A 113 -7.51 3.31 17.48
CA GLY A 113 -7.97 3.53 16.11
C GLY A 113 -9.11 4.55 16.00
N VAL A 114 -9.04 5.41 15.00
CA VAL A 114 -10.12 6.35 14.67
C VAL A 114 -11.15 5.62 13.81
N GLY A 115 -12.43 5.79 14.12
CA GLY A 115 -13.56 5.33 13.32
C GLY A 115 -14.88 5.84 13.93
N PHE A 116 -15.88 6.08 13.09
CA PHE A 116 -17.16 6.67 13.50
C PHE A 116 -18.13 5.64 14.09
N TYR A 117 -18.11 4.41 13.57
CA TYR A 117 -18.98 3.31 14.02
C TYR A 117 -18.24 2.34 14.94
N PHE A 118 -17.01 1.94 14.55
CA PHE A 118 -16.16 1.04 15.33
C PHE A 118 -14.75 1.60 15.44
N ARG A 119 -14.02 1.19 16.49
CA ARG A 119 -12.59 1.47 16.60
C ARG A 119 -11.82 0.62 15.60
N ASN A 120 -11.14 1.25 14.66
CA ASN A 120 -10.35 0.55 13.65
C ASN A 120 -9.06 -0.02 14.26
N VAL A 121 -9.13 -1.30 14.65
CA VAL A 121 -7.97 -2.08 15.11
C VAL A 121 -7.35 -2.91 13.98
N THR A 122 -7.92 -2.85 12.78
CA THR A 122 -7.42 -3.53 11.59
C THR A 122 -7.21 -2.58 10.42
N GLU A 123 -6.37 -2.97 9.47
CA GLU A 123 -6.34 -2.48 8.08
C GLU A 123 -6.32 -3.66 7.12
N VAL A 124 -6.85 -3.48 5.91
CA VAL A 124 -6.99 -4.54 4.91
C VAL A 124 -6.04 -4.33 3.73
N ILE A 125 -5.47 -5.44 3.25
CA ILE A 125 -4.80 -5.54 1.95
C ILE A 125 -5.70 -6.37 1.06
N LEU A 126 -6.26 -5.79 0.00
CA LEU A 126 -6.98 -6.56 -1.01
C LEU A 126 -5.98 -7.30 -1.88
N PHE A 127 -6.28 -8.57 -2.17
CA PHE A 127 -5.53 -9.40 -3.09
C PHE A 127 -6.33 -9.62 -4.37
N GLY A 128 -5.76 -9.18 -5.49
CA GLY A 128 -6.33 -9.34 -6.81
C GLY A 128 -5.37 -9.97 -7.79
N VAL A 129 -5.93 -10.45 -8.90
CA VAL A 129 -5.17 -11.09 -9.96
C VAL A 129 -5.61 -10.59 -11.32
N ARG A 130 -4.67 -10.49 -12.27
CA ARG A 130 -4.96 -10.35 -13.71
C ARG A 130 -4.41 -11.55 -14.47
N GLY A 131 -5.03 -11.86 -15.61
CA GLY A 131 -4.59 -12.94 -16.49
C GLY A 131 -5.00 -14.34 -16.06
N LYS A 132 -4.60 -15.32 -16.86
CA LYS A 132 -4.86 -16.76 -16.61
C LYS A 132 -3.75 -17.34 -15.74
N ASN A 133 -4.07 -18.38 -14.96
CA ASN A 133 -3.10 -19.11 -14.13
C ASN A 133 -2.35 -18.25 -13.08
N ALA A 134 -2.97 -17.16 -12.62
CA ALA A 134 -2.46 -16.27 -11.58
C ALA A 134 -2.67 -16.83 -10.16
N ARG A 135 -2.30 -18.09 -9.93
CA ARG A 135 -2.38 -18.69 -8.59
C ARG A 135 -1.14 -18.29 -7.79
N THR A 136 -1.29 -18.10 -6.49
CA THR A 136 -0.15 -17.93 -5.58
C THR A 136 0.83 -19.11 -5.67
N LEU A 137 2.09 -18.82 -5.36
CA LEU A 137 3.14 -19.81 -5.18
C LEU A 137 2.77 -20.79 -4.05
N ALA A 138 3.48 -21.91 -3.97
CA ALA A 138 3.17 -22.97 -3.00
C ALA A 138 3.04 -22.47 -1.53
N PRO A 139 3.89 -21.54 -1.04
CA PRO A 139 3.72 -20.98 0.32
C PRO A 139 2.39 -20.26 0.51
N GLY A 140 1.92 -19.52 -0.48
CA GLY A 140 0.66 -18.78 -0.42
C GLY A 140 -0.60 -19.65 -0.32
N ARG A 141 -0.47 -20.97 -0.49
CA ARG A 141 -1.58 -21.93 -0.30
C ARG A 141 -1.78 -22.32 1.16
N ARG A 142 -0.80 -22.05 2.01
CA ARG A 142 -0.82 -22.30 3.47
C ARG A 142 -0.75 -21.01 4.29
N GLN A 143 -0.47 -19.89 3.65
CA GLN A 143 -0.47 -18.58 4.28
C GLN A 143 -1.87 -18.23 4.80
N VAL A 144 -1.95 -17.93 6.10
CA VAL A 144 -3.17 -17.37 6.69
C VAL A 144 -3.31 -15.90 6.31
N ASN A 145 -4.55 -15.42 6.21
CA ASN A 145 -4.83 -14.05 5.80
C ASN A 145 -4.72 -13.01 6.94
N PHE A 146 -3.74 -13.19 7.82
CA PHE A 146 -3.65 -12.44 9.07
C PHE A 146 -2.21 -12.06 9.41
N ILE A 147 -2.00 -10.80 9.78
CA ILE A 147 -0.74 -10.24 10.26
C ILE A 147 -1.05 -9.52 11.58
N ALA A 148 -0.55 -10.00 12.71
CA ALA A 148 -0.71 -9.34 14.01
C ALA A 148 0.57 -8.61 14.39
N GLU A 149 0.57 -7.29 14.24
CA GLU A 149 1.78 -6.48 14.42
C GLU A 149 1.48 -5.13 15.07
N GLN A 150 2.44 -4.65 15.87
CA GLN A 150 2.28 -3.37 16.56
C GLN A 150 2.31 -2.21 15.56
N LYS A 151 1.47 -1.21 15.83
CA LYS A 151 1.51 0.05 15.08
C LYS A 151 2.81 0.80 15.37
N ARG A 152 3.47 1.27 14.31
CA ARG A 152 4.68 2.09 14.36
C ARG A 152 4.37 3.55 14.06
N GLU A 153 5.24 4.25 13.33
CA GLU A 153 5.01 5.63 12.90
C GLU A 153 3.69 5.78 12.13
N HIS A 154 3.17 7.00 12.09
CA HIS A 154 1.86 7.24 11.48
C HIS A 154 1.80 6.73 10.03
N SER A 155 0.79 5.88 9.77
CA SER A 155 0.53 5.31 8.44
C SER A 155 1.64 4.37 7.91
N ARG A 156 2.62 3.97 8.73
CA ARG A 156 3.60 2.95 8.35
C ARG A 156 2.96 1.55 8.40
N LYS A 157 3.05 0.82 7.29
CA LYS A 157 2.57 -0.55 7.13
C LYS A 157 3.58 -1.57 7.72
N PRO A 158 3.16 -2.79 8.10
CA PRO A 158 4.06 -3.78 8.68
C PRO A 158 5.05 -4.33 7.64
N ASP A 159 6.34 -4.34 7.95
CA ASP A 159 7.37 -4.88 7.05
C ASP A 159 7.17 -6.38 6.74
N GLN A 160 6.48 -7.12 7.63
CA GLN A 160 6.09 -8.51 7.46
C GLN A 160 5.28 -8.76 6.18
N GLN A 161 4.61 -7.73 5.66
CA GLN A 161 3.91 -7.80 4.37
C GLN A 161 4.84 -8.25 3.24
N TYR A 162 6.10 -7.83 3.28
CA TYR A 162 6.99 -8.02 2.16
C TYR A 162 7.49 -9.45 2.06
N GLU A 163 7.95 -10.03 3.19
CA GLU A 163 8.35 -11.43 3.24
C GLU A 163 7.18 -12.35 2.85
N LEU A 164 5.97 -12.03 3.33
CA LEU A 164 4.75 -12.71 2.93
C LEU A 164 4.53 -12.63 1.42
N ILE A 165 4.60 -11.44 0.83
CA ILE A 165 4.37 -11.23 -0.61
C ILE A 165 5.44 -11.96 -1.44
N GLU A 166 6.71 -11.86 -1.06
CA GLU A 166 7.84 -12.51 -1.76
C GLU A 166 7.72 -14.03 -1.73
N ALA A 167 7.28 -14.61 -0.61
CA ALA A 167 7.03 -16.05 -0.50
C ALA A 167 5.80 -16.50 -1.30
N CYS A 168 4.76 -15.66 -1.36
CA CYS A 168 3.46 -16.04 -1.94
C CYS A 168 3.33 -15.73 -3.44
N SER A 169 4.13 -14.81 -3.98
CA SER A 169 3.92 -14.24 -5.31
C SER A 169 5.22 -14.06 -6.10
N PRO A 170 5.18 -14.27 -7.43
CA PRO A 170 6.37 -14.17 -8.26
C PRO A 170 6.77 -12.70 -8.51
N GLY A 171 8.07 -12.42 -8.48
CA GLY A 171 8.62 -11.17 -9.02
C GLY A 171 8.61 -11.15 -10.56
N PRO A 172 9.04 -10.04 -11.19
CA PRO A 172 9.58 -8.83 -10.56
C PRO A 172 8.51 -8.03 -9.78
N TYR A 173 8.96 -7.32 -8.73
CA TYR A 173 8.10 -6.63 -7.76
C TYR A 173 8.13 -5.11 -7.94
N LEU A 174 6.96 -4.48 -7.80
CA LEU A 174 6.79 -3.02 -7.81
C LEU A 174 6.03 -2.57 -6.56
N GLU A 175 6.52 -1.53 -5.89
CA GLU A 175 5.80 -0.81 -4.85
C GLU A 175 5.38 0.58 -5.34
N LEU A 176 4.07 0.80 -5.43
CA LEU A 176 3.45 2.08 -5.73
C LEU A 176 3.20 2.85 -4.44
N PHE A 177 3.53 4.15 -4.45
CA PHE A 177 3.49 5.06 -3.31
C PHE A 177 4.47 4.69 -2.19
N ALA A 178 5.61 4.09 -2.57
CA ALA A 178 6.66 3.71 -1.65
C ALA A 178 7.20 4.93 -0.87
N ARG A 179 7.55 4.71 0.40
CA ARG A 179 8.16 5.74 1.28
C ARG A 179 9.68 5.58 1.45
N GLY A 180 10.26 4.58 0.79
CA GLY A 180 11.68 4.26 0.82
C GLY A 180 11.99 3.16 -0.19
N THR A 181 13.28 2.84 -0.34
CA THR A 181 13.76 1.81 -1.25
C THR A 181 13.80 0.44 -0.57
N ARG A 182 13.66 -0.63 -1.36
CA ARG A 182 13.80 -2.01 -0.87
C ARG A 182 14.51 -2.85 -1.91
N ARG A 183 15.55 -3.59 -1.49
CA ARG A 183 16.30 -4.48 -2.38
C ARG A 183 15.33 -5.48 -3.04
N GLY A 184 15.44 -5.61 -4.37
CA GLY A 184 14.57 -6.50 -5.15
C GLY A 184 13.22 -5.91 -5.55
N TRP A 185 12.91 -4.67 -5.15
CA TRP A 185 11.68 -3.97 -5.49
C TRP A 185 11.97 -2.73 -6.33
N ALA A 186 11.24 -2.56 -7.43
CA ALA A 186 11.11 -1.26 -8.05
C ALA A 186 10.15 -0.40 -7.20
N THR A 187 10.42 0.90 -7.11
CA THR A 187 9.62 1.83 -6.31
C THR A 187 9.15 3.00 -7.15
N TRP A 188 7.89 3.38 -6.99
CA TRP A 188 7.33 4.59 -7.58
C TRP A 188 6.64 5.42 -6.49
N GLY A 189 7.01 6.68 -6.32
CA GLY A 189 6.41 7.55 -5.30
C GLY A 189 7.13 8.89 -5.11
N ASN A 190 6.43 9.87 -4.52
CA ASN A 190 6.94 11.23 -4.26
C ASN A 190 8.05 11.31 -3.20
N GLN A 191 8.43 10.18 -2.61
CA GLN A 191 9.41 10.08 -1.50
C GLN A 191 10.42 8.95 -1.74
N ALA A 192 10.54 8.44 -2.97
CA ALA A 192 11.44 7.35 -3.32
C ALA A 192 12.89 7.86 -3.54
N SER A 193 13.49 8.42 -2.50
CA SER A 193 14.95 8.67 -2.43
C SER A 193 15.51 8.13 -1.12
N ASP A 194 16.79 7.74 -1.13
CA ASP A 194 17.50 7.15 0.02
C ASP A 194 17.67 8.11 1.22
N ASP A 195 17.26 9.37 1.08
CA ASP A 195 17.43 10.45 2.06
C ASP A 195 16.18 10.74 2.92
N TYR A 196 15.21 9.82 3.01
CA TYR A 196 14.01 10.06 3.81
C TYR A 196 14.34 10.29 5.29
N LYS A 197 14.24 11.56 5.71
CA LYS A 197 14.19 11.98 7.11
C LYS A 197 12.81 12.56 7.39
N PRO A 198 12.11 12.13 8.45
CA PRO A 198 10.88 12.80 8.90
C PRO A 198 11.19 14.29 9.11
N THR A 199 10.46 15.19 8.42
CA THR A 199 10.66 16.65 8.53
C THR A 199 10.03 17.26 9.80
N TRP A 200 9.67 16.43 10.77
CA TRP A 200 9.05 16.83 12.02
C TRP A 200 9.64 16.06 13.20
N ALA A 201 9.47 16.61 14.41
CA ALA A 201 9.89 15.94 15.64
C ALA A 201 9.20 14.56 15.77
N THR A 202 10.00 13.50 15.66
CA THR A 202 9.64 12.14 16.05
C THR A 202 9.92 11.96 17.55
N TYR A 203 9.18 11.07 18.21
CA TYR A 203 9.50 10.72 19.60
C TYR A 203 10.87 10.03 19.64
N SER A 204 11.69 10.40 20.62
CA SER A 204 13.10 10.01 20.81
C SER A 204 13.38 8.50 20.79
N ASN A 205 12.36 7.65 20.90
CA ASN A 205 12.52 6.21 21.13
C ASN A 205 12.14 5.33 19.93
N HIS A 206 11.87 5.90 18.74
CA HIS A 206 11.49 5.10 17.57
C HIS A 206 12.19 5.46 16.26
N SER A 207 13.06 6.47 16.23
CA SER A 207 14.01 6.67 15.14
C SER A 207 15.30 5.90 15.43
N GLN A 208 15.32 4.59 15.17
CA GLN A 208 16.60 3.95 14.86
C GLN A 208 16.67 3.73 13.36
N SER A 209 17.27 4.73 12.71
CA SER A 209 17.82 4.67 11.36
C SER A 209 19.04 3.75 11.25
N ASP A 210 19.45 3.11 12.35
CA ASP A 210 20.70 2.36 12.40
C ASP A 210 20.43 0.85 12.38
N ARG A 211 20.06 0.36 11.19
CA ARG A 211 20.54 -0.96 10.77
C ARG A 211 21.33 -0.76 9.49
N VAL A 212 22.60 -0.47 9.70
CA VAL A 212 23.67 -0.64 8.72
C VAL A 212 23.46 -2.00 8.05
N ALA A 213 23.56 -2.02 6.72
CA ALA A 213 23.60 -3.24 5.94
C ALA A 213 24.68 -4.15 6.54
N ALA A 214 24.28 -5.27 7.13
CA ALA A 214 25.22 -6.29 7.55
C ALA A 214 25.78 -6.98 6.29
N GLU A 215 27.10 -7.15 6.28
CA GLU A 215 27.95 -7.69 5.21
C GLU A 215 27.43 -8.98 4.55
#